data_AF-A0A9J6DEC7-F1
#
_entry.id   AF-A0A9J6DEC7-F1
#
_cell.length_a   1.000
_cell.length_b   1.000
_cell.length_c   1.000
_cell.angle_alpha   90.00
_cell.angle_beta   90.00
_cell.angle_gamma   90.00
#
_symmetry.space_group_name_H-M   'P 1'
#
loop_
_entity.id
_entity.type
_entity.pdbx_description
1 polymer ?
#
loop_
_entity_poly.entity_id
_entity_poly.type
_entity_poly.pdbx_seq_one_letter_code
_entity_poly.pdbx_strand_id
1 'polypeptide(L)'
;MKVGPAFSLLNHDTAAALRFLVQRGDLPQEALTPAWFIETIYRWFKVLTSRTTKLGISKLNHQKYEDSQIFLKDMTQSFLCIHAWEERGVMDVEWSRAGMTRRVLEAIGLVCTELRRFSMLQ
;
A
#
# COMPACT_ATOMS: atom_id res chain seq x y z
N MET A 1 -1.84 -7.55 18.04
CA MET A 1 -1.63 -7.99 16.63
C MET A 1 -0.14 -8.09 16.34
N LYS A 2 0.33 -9.13 15.64
CA LYS A 2 1.75 -9.29 15.27
C LYS A 2 2.01 -8.57 13.95
N VAL A 3 2.70 -7.44 14.01
CA VAL A 3 3.02 -6.61 12.83
C VAL A 3 4.27 -7.12 12.09
N GLY A 4 5.15 -7.85 12.78
CA GLY A 4 6.40 -8.38 12.23
C GLY A 4 6.21 -9.25 10.98
N PRO A 5 5.33 -10.28 10.99
CA PRO A 5 5.08 -11.11 9.81
C PRO A 5 4.54 -10.33 8.61
N ALA A 6 3.67 -9.33 8.85
CA ALA A 6 3.15 -8.47 7.80
C ALA A 6 4.26 -7.59 7.20
N PHE A 7 5.17 -7.08 8.04
CA PHE A 7 6.32 -6.30 7.59
C PHE A 7 7.30 -7.14 6.76
N SER A 8 7.56 -8.38 7.14
CA SER A 8 8.40 -9.31 6.35
C SER A 8 7.77 -9.65 4.99
N LEU A 9 6.44 -9.82 4.95
CA LEU A 9 5.73 -10.11 3.71
C LEU A 9 5.67 -8.90 2.79
N LEU A 10 5.27 -7.74 3.32
CA LEU A 10 5.08 -6.49 2.60
C LEU A 10 6.39 -5.68 2.52
N ASN A 11 7.45 -6.34 2.08
CA ASN A 11 8.78 -5.76 1.94
C ASN A 11 9.15 -5.59 0.45
N HIS A 12 10.06 -4.65 0.20
CA HIS A 12 10.68 -4.43 -1.11
C HIS A 12 11.29 -5.71 -1.69
N ASP A 13 11.99 -6.50 -0.88
CA ASP A 13 12.64 -7.73 -1.34
C ASP A 13 11.64 -8.76 -1.87
N THR A 14 10.44 -8.83 -1.27
CA THR A 14 9.36 -9.70 -1.73
C THR A 14 8.85 -9.26 -3.11
N ALA A 15 8.64 -7.96 -3.31
CA ALA A 15 8.24 -7.43 -4.61
C ALA A 15 9.31 -7.66 -5.69
N ALA A 16 10.59 -7.47 -5.34
CA ALA A 16 11.71 -7.73 -6.24
C ALA A 16 11.80 -9.22 -6.62
N ALA A 17 11.64 -10.13 -5.65
CA ALA A 17 11.64 -11.57 -5.88
C ALA A 17 10.50 -11.99 -6.82
N LEU A 18 9.29 -11.44 -6.64
CA LEU A 18 8.16 -11.72 -7.54
C LEU A 18 8.47 -11.27 -8.98
N ARG A 19 9.00 -10.07 -9.17
CA ARG A 19 9.40 -9.57 -10.51
C ARG A 19 10.47 -10.46 -11.14
N PHE A 20 11.45 -10.90 -10.35
CA PHE A 20 12.51 -11.79 -10.81
C PHE A 20 11.97 -13.15 -11.26
N LEU A 21 11.06 -13.75 -10.49
CA LEU A 21 10.45 -15.04 -10.84
C LEU A 21 9.59 -14.95 -12.11
N VAL A 22 8.89 -13.83 -12.33
CA VAL A 22 8.17 -13.58 -13.58
C VAL A 22 9.14 -13.46 -14.76
N GLN A 23 10.24 -12.71 -14.59
CA GLN A 23 11.27 -12.56 -15.63
C GLN A 23 11.94 -13.89 -15.98
N ARG A 24 12.11 -14.77 -14.99
CA ARG A 24 12.66 -16.12 -15.18
C ARG A 24 11.65 -17.10 -15.80
N GLY A 25 10.38 -16.73 -15.86
CA GLY A 25 9.30 -17.57 -16.42
C GLY A 25 8.71 -18.58 -15.44
N ASP A 26 9.06 -18.52 -14.16
CA ASP A 26 8.52 -19.44 -13.14
C ASP A 26 7.15 -19.00 -12.60
N LEU A 27 6.85 -17.70 -12.74
CA LEU A 27 5.57 -17.13 -12.37
C LEU A 27 4.90 -16.47 -13.57
N PRO A 28 3.56 -16.50 -13.60
CA PRO A 28 2.80 -15.90 -14.69
C PRO A 28 2.82 -14.37 -14.56
N GLN A 29 2.57 -13.65 -15.67
CA GLN A 29 2.67 -12.18 -15.72
C GLN A 29 1.73 -11.48 -14.72
N GLU A 30 0.64 -12.13 -14.36
CA GLU A 30 -0.33 -11.70 -13.35
C GLU A 30 0.32 -11.47 -11.98
N ALA A 31 1.45 -12.12 -11.68
CA ALA A 31 2.21 -11.91 -10.46
C ALA A 31 2.94 -10.54 -10.39
N LEU A 32 3.00 -9.78 -11.49
CA LEU A 32 3.51 -8.41 -11.47
C LEU A 32 2.56 -7.44 -10.74
N THR A 33 1.26 -7.69 -10.80
CA THR A 33 0.25 -6.88 -10.10
C THR A 33 0.44 -6.93 -8.58
N PRO A 34 0.51 -8.10 -7.91
CA PRO A 34 0.81 -8.16 -6.49
C PRO A 34 2.23 -7.66 -6.17
N ALA A 35 3.21 -7.84 -7.06
CA ALA A 35 4.55 -7.26 -6.85
C ALA A 35 4.51 -5.72 -6.82
N TRP A 36 3.76 -5.09 -7.72
CA TRP A 36 3.52 -3.65 -7.72
C TRP A 36 2.78 -3.20 -6.46
N PHE A 37 1.76 -3.94 -6.02
CA PHE A 37 1.01 -3.62 -4.81
C PHE A 37 1.90 -3.67 -3.56
N ILE A 38 2.68 -4.75 -3.39
CA ILE A 38 3.60 -4.91 -2.24
C ILE A 38 4.60 -3.77 -2.18
N GLU A 39 5.20 -3.40 -3.32
CA GLU A 39 6.13 -2.27 -3.42
C GLU A 39 5.45 -0.95 -3.01
N THR A 40 4.23 -0.75 -3.48
CA THR A 40 3.44 0.47 -3.24
C THR A 40 3.13 0.62 -1.75
N ILE A 41 2.68 -0.46 -1.10
CA ILE A 41 2.41 -0.48 0.34
C ILE A 41 3.69 -0.30 1.15
N TYR A 42 4.79 -0.95 0.75
CA TYR A 42 6.08 -0.78 1.40
C TYR A 42 6.55 0.68 1.33
N ARG A 43 6.44 1.34 0.17
CA ARG A 43 6.79 2.76 -0.01
C ARG A 43 5.94 3.65 0.89
N TRP A 44 4.62 3.45 0.91
CA TRP A 44 3.70 4.18 1.79
C TRP A 44 4.08 4.01 3.27
N PHE A 45 4.30 2.76 3.70
CA PHE A 45 4.69 2.48 5.08
C PHE A 45 6.02 3.14 5.45
N LYS A 46 7.01 3.07 4.56
CA LYS A 46 8.34 3.68 4.76
C LYS A 46 8.26 5.20 4.89
N VAL A 47 7.42 5.85 4.08
CA VAL A 47 7.21 7.31 4.14
C VAL A 47 6.52 7.69 5.46
N LEU A 48 5.48 6.97 5.88
CA LEU A 48 4.76 7.26 7.13
C LEU A 48 5.58 6.97 8.39
N THR A 49 6.42 5.94 8.36
CA THR A 49 7.23 5.54 9.52
C THR A 49 8.60 6.19 9.56
N SER A 50 8.93 7.06 8.59
CA SER A 50 10.21 7.75 8.57
C SER A 50 10.35 8.71 9.74
N ARG A 51 11.19 8.34 10.72
CA ARG A 51 11.50 9.15 11.92
C ARG A 51 12.63 10.16 11.72
N THR A 52 13.25 10.18 10.55
CA THR A 52 14.39 11.05 10.23
C THR A 52 14.09 11.98 9.06
N THR A 53 14.38 13.27 9.25
CA THR A 53 14.30 14.35 8.23
C THR A 53 15.26 14.16 7.05
N LYS A 54 16.11 13.13 7.02
CA LYS A 54 16.92 12.76 5.85
C LYS A 54 16.20 11.83 4.87
N LEU A 55 15.12 11.16 5.30
CA LEU A 55 14.40 10.15 4.51
C LEU A 55 12.91 10.47 4.33
N GLY A 56 12.31 11.20 5.27
CA GLY A 56 10.90 11.57 5.23
C GLY A 56 10.72 13.03 4.85
N ILE A 57 9.85 13.28 3.86
CA ILE A 57 9.17 14.54 3.52
C ILE A 57 9.97 15.79 3.93
N SER A 58 11.22 15.83 3.50
CA SER A 58 12.16 16.85 3.94
C SER A 58 12.34 17.85 2.83
N LYS A 59 12.18 19.13 3.17
CA LYS A 59 12.43 20.23 2.24
C LYS A 59 13.90 20.34 1.80
N LEU A 60 14.80 19.52 2.36
CA LEU A 60 16.20 19.41 1.91
C LEU A 60 16.31 18.97 0.44
N ASN A 61 15.34 18.19 -0.06
CA ASN A 61 15.24 17.85 -1.47
C ASN A 61 13.81 18.10 -1.93
N HIS A 62 13.59 19.26 -2.57
CA HIS A 62 12.27 19.73 -2.96
C HIS A 62 11.56 18.76 -3.91
N GLN A 63 12.29 18.18 -4.87
CA GLN A 63 11.72 17.20 -5.79
C GLN A 63 11.20 15.95 -5.07
N LYS A 64 12.02 15.35 -4.19
CA LYS A 64 11.59 14.17 -3.41
C LYS A 64 10.43 14.48 -2.47
N TYR A 65 10.35 15.71 -1.98
CA TYR A 65 9.24 16.18 -1.16
C TYR A 65 7.95 16.23 -1.98
N GLU A 66 7.96 16.87 -3.15
CA GLU A 66 6.80 16.93 -4.05
C GLU A 66 6.36 15.54 -4.51
N ASP A 67 7.29 14.70 -4.96
CA ASP A 67 7.01 13.33 -5.39
C ASP A 67 6.38 12.49 -4.27
N SER A 68 6.83 12.70 -3.03
CA SER A 68 6.26 12.02 -1.86
C SER A 68 4.87 12.56 -1.51
N GLN A 69 4.62 13.87 -1.65
CA GLN A 69 3.30 14.45 -1.43
C GLN A 69 2.28 13.97 -2.47
N ILE A 70 2.65 13.97 -3.75
CA ILE A 70 1.80 13.48 -4.83
C ILE A 70 1.46 12.01 -4.57
N PHE A 71 2.48 11.18 -4.32
CA PHE A 71 2.30 9.77 -3.99
C PHE A 71 1.36 9.54 -2.80
N LEU A 72 1.51 10.30 -1.71
CA LEU A 72 0.65 10.16 -0.54
C LEU A 72 -0.80 10.58 -0.81
N LYS A 73 -1.03 11.61 -1.64
CA LYS A 73 -2.38 12.01 -2.06
C LYS A 73 -3.04 10.92 -2.89
N ASP A 74 -2.33 10.37 -3.87
CA ASP A 74 -2.83 9.30 -4.74
C ASP A 74 -3.16 8.03 -3.92
N MET A 75 -2.30 7.69 -2.96
CA MET A 75 -2.53 6.57 -2.04
C MET A 75 -3.76 6.80 -1.15
N THR A 76 -3.91 8.01 -0.60
CA THR A 76 -5.08 8.36 0.23
C THR A 76 -6.37 8.25 -0.59
N GLN A 77 -6.36 8.74 -1.84
CA GLN A 77 -7.50 8.63 -2.73
C GLN A 77 -7.83 7.17 -3.08
N SER A 78 -6.81 6.34 -3.35
CA SER A 78 -6.99 4.92 -3.62
C SER A 78 -7.68 4.20 -2.45
N PHE A 79 -7.24 4.49 -1.23
CA PHE A 79 -7.83 3.96 -0.01
C PHE A 79 -9.26 4.44 0.24
N LEU A 80 -9.55 5.72 -0.03
CA LEU A 80 -10.90 6.27 0.06
C LEU A 80 -11.85 5.65 -0.98
N CYS A 81 -11.38 5.41 -2.20
CA CYS A 81 -12.14 4.70 -3.21
C CYS A 81 -12.47 3.28 -2.75
N ILE A 82 -11.50 2.53 -2.22
CA ILE A 82 -11.74 1.17 -1.69
C ILE A 82 -12.82 1.19 -0.60
N HIS A 83 -12.75 2.13 0.34
CA HIS A 83 -13.73 2.26 1.42
C HIS A 83 -15.13 2.65 0.90
N ALA A 84 -15.21 3.59 -0.05
CA ALA A 84 -16.48 3.99 -0.64
C ALA A 84 -17.15 2.85 -1.44
N TRP A 85 -16.36 1.92 -1.96
CA TRP A 85 -16.86 0.70 -2.61
C TRP A 85 -17.38 -0.34 -1.60
N GLU A 86 -16.78 -0.44 -0.42
CA GLU A 86 -17.25 -1.27 0.69
C GLU A 86 -18.62 -0.79 1.22
N GLU A 87 -18.76 0.52 1.46
CA GLU A 87 -20.03 1.12 1.94
C GLU A 87 -21.20 0.94 0.96
N ARG A 88 -20.91 0.75 -0.34
CA ARG A 88 -21.91 0.53 -1.39
C ARG A 88 -22.29 -0.93 -1.59
N GLY A 89 -21.68 -1.88 -0.88
CA GLY A 89 -22.01 -3.31 -0.96
C GLY A 89 -21.67 -3.98 -2.29
N VAL A 90 -20.78 -3.38 -3.10
CA VAL A 90 -20.41 -3.88 -4.44
C VAL A 90 -19.26 -4.91 -4.38
N MET A 91 -18.60 -5.07 -3.22
CA MET A 91 -17.36 -5.84 -3.09
C MET A 91 -17.48 -7.38 -3.12
N ASP A 92 -18.67 -7.96 -2.91
CA ASP A 92 -18.80 -9.41 -2.68
C ASP A 92 -18.54 -10.28 -3.94
N VAL A 93 -18.82 -9.76 -5.13
CA VAL A 93 -18.85 -10.59 -6.36
C VAL A 93 -17.49 -10.64 -7.07
N GLU A 94 -16.74 -9.54 -7.06
CA GLU A 94 -15.55 -9.37 -7.91
C GLU A 94 -14.26 -9.81 -7.22
N TRP A 95 -14.14 -9.59 -5.91
CA TRP A 95 -12.92 -9.92 -5.15
C TRP A 95 -12.88 -11.37 -4.64
N SER A 96 -14.03 -12.03 -4.51
CA SER A 96 -14.10 -13.49 -4.38
C SER A 96 -13.49 -14.20 -5.60
N ARG A 97 -13.59 -13.61 -6.80
CA ARG A 97 -12.90 -14.09 -8.00
C ARG A 97 -11.41 -13.77 -8.01
N ALA A 98 -11.00 -12.66 -7.39
CA ALA A 98 -9.59 -12.24 -7.30
C ALA A 98 -8.80 -12.86 -6.13
N GLY A 99 -9.44 -13.68 -5.29
CA GLY A 99 -8.77 -14.41 -4.20
C GLY A 99 -8.32 -13.54 -3.01
N MET A 100 -8.80 -12.30 -2.90
CA MET A 100 -8.39 -11.39 -1.84
C MET A 100 -9.28 -11.58 -0.61
N THR A 101 -8.70 -12.04 0.51
CA THR A 101 -9.48 -12.40 1.71
C THR A 101 -10.02 -11.18 2.46
N ARG A 102 -11.20 -11.33 3.07
CA ARG A 102 -11.88 -10.34 3.93
C ARG A 102 -10.98 -9.66 4.96
N ARG A 103 -9.95 -10.35 5.47
CA ARG A 103 -8.99 -9.82 6.44
C ARG A 103 -8.06 -8.75 5.86
N VAL A 104 -7.76 -8.79 4.57
CA VAL A 104 -6.97 -7.75 3.89
C VAL A 104 -7.81 -6.48 3.76
N LEU A 105 -9.09 -6.62 3.49
CA LEU A 105 -10.05 -5.50 3.43
C LEU A 105 -10.23 -4.85 4.80
N GLU A 106 -10.42 -5.63 5.86
CA GLU A 106 -10.50 -5.13 7.23
C GLU A 106 -9.22 -4.40 7.67
N ALA A 107 -8.05 -4.90 7.28
CA ALA A 107 -6.77 -4.24 7.56
C ALA A 107 -6.64 -2.89 6.82
N ILE A 108 -7.12 -2.82 5.57
CA ILE A 108 -7.16 -1.57 4.80
C ILE A 108 -8.15 -0.58 5.41
N GLY A 109 -9.36 -1.02 5.78
CA GLY A 109 -10.38 -0.17 6.42
C GLY A 109 -9.92 0.42 7.77
N LEU A 110 -9.22 -0.36 8.59
CA LEU A 110 -8.60 0.12 9.83
C LEU A 110 -7.52 1.19 9.57
N VAL A 111 -6.72 1.01 8.52
CA VAL A 111 -5.73 2.02 8.08
C VAL A 111 -6.41 3.29 7.59
N CYS A 112 -7.51 3.19 6.84
CA CYS A 112 -8.30 4.34 6.38
C CYS A 112 -8.91 5.15 7.54
N THR A 113 -9.35 4.46 8.59
CA THR A 113 -9.97 5.08 9.77
C THR A 113 -8.95 5.89 10.58
N GLU A 114 -7.72 5.38 10.73
CA GLU A 114 -6.62 6.10 11.37
C GLU A 114 -6.08 7.26 10.49
N LEU A 115 -6.10 7.11 9.16
CA LEU A 115 -5.74 8.21 8.24
C LEU A 115 -6.74 9.39 8.32
N ARG A 116 -8.05 9.14 8.49
CA ARG A 116 -9.05 10.20 8.78
C ARG A 116 -8.76 10.93 10.09
N ARG A 117 -8.28 10.21 11.10
CA ARG A 117 -7.85 10.81 12.38
C ARG A 117 -6.65 11.74 12.19
N PHE A 118 -5.69 11.33 11.36
CA PHE A 118 -4.53 12.15 11.03
C PHE A 118 -4.88 13.37 10.16
N SER A 119 -5.83 13.27 9.22
CA SER A 119 -6.21 14.40 8.36
C SER A 119 -7.11 15.44 9.04
N MET A 120 -7.74 15.12 10.17
CA MET A 120 -8.51 16.08 10.98
C MET A 120 -7.66 16.82 12.02
N LEU A 121 -6.38 16.46 12.16
CA LEU A 121 -5.42 17.07 13.09
C LEU A 121 -4.44 18.04 12.40
N GLN A 122 -4.61 18.32 11.10
CA GLN A 122 -3.92 19.37 10.36
C GLN A 122 -4.89 20.48 9.96
#